data_AF-A0A9X1SEK8-F1
#
_entry.id   AF-A0A9X1SEK8-F1
#
_cell.length_a   1.000
_cell.length_b   1.000
_cell.length_c   1.000
_cell.angle_alpha   90.00
_cell.angle_beta   90.00
_cell.angle_gamma   90.00
#
_symmetry.space_group_name_H-M   'P 1'
#
loop_
_entity.id
_entity.type
_entity.pdbx_description
1 polymer ?
#
loop_
_entity_poly.entity_id
_entity_poly.type
_entity_poly.pdbx_seq_one_letter_code
_entity_poly.pdbx_strand_id
1 'polypeptide(L)'
;MTRNSEYLLPDGSPRYGIRIEETARATEPAAALPPLGLPADLVAEASGLDLTQLRAAIDLRYAQAWADEPDDRIREWRDEHPREALEAIALILSVLGRTTSRWMSMAFINEGEVLRPVLKRRREARTGAFRGKAGLLARVALFLAPIAALVQGAGTEVVSPLVVLFLVARVPLREGAREAKRIHPVPEIQSGGLYELREDLMNAVMVSSLLHKGEEVPDDIRHAAERGWRLVRHAAAGVDAVRRGPQE
;
A
#
# COMPACT_ATOMS: atom_id res chain seq x y z
N MET A 1 7.70 59.35 -6.69
CA MET A 1 7.33 58.97 -5.32
C MET A 1 8.08 57.70 -4.96
N THR A 2 9.24 57.86 -4.34
CA THR A 2 10.20 56.83 -3.96
C THR A 2 9.83 56.25 -2.60
N ARG A 3 9.15 55.10 -2.57
CA ARG A 3 9.07 54.21 -1.39
C ARG A 3 10.13 53.15 -1.59
N ASN A 4 11.33 53.28 -0.99
CA ASN A 4 12.32 52.19 -0.92
C ASN A 4 13.45 52.46 0.09
N SER A 5 13.26 53.33 1.09
CA SER A 5 14.32 53.71 2.03
C SER A 5 14.12 53.19 3.46
N GLU A 6 13.10 52.38 3.73
CA GLU A 6 12.79 51.92 5.10
C GLU A 6 13.51 50.62 5.51
N TYR A 7 14.19 49.95 4.57
CA TYR A 7 14.75 48.61 4.77
C TYR A 7 16.28 48.55 4.88
N LEU A 8 16.99 49.66 4.70
CA LEU A 8 18.47 49.70 4.72
C LEU A 8 18.98 50.57 5.88
N LEU A 9 20.07 50.13 6.50
CA LEU A 9 20.84 50.91 7.46
C LEU A 9 21.57 52.07 6.74
N PRO A 10 22.05 53.08 7.48
CA PRO A 10 22.77 54.22 6.91
C PRO A 10 24.06 53.85 6.15
N ASP A 11 24.61 52.66 6.40
CA ASP A 11 25.76 52.09 5.69
C ASP A 11 25.36 51.24 4.45
N GLY A 12 24.06 51.18 4.14
CA GLY A 12 23.52 50.39 3.02
C GLY A 12 23.31 48.91 3.34
N SER A 13 23.56 48.45 4.57
CA SER A 13 23.35 47.04 4.94
C SER A 13 21.89 46.74 5.32
N PRO A 14 21.37 45.51 5.08
CA PRO A 14 20.00 45.17 5.42
C PRO A 14 19.78 45.15 6.95
N ARG A 15 18.73 45.82 7.43
CA ARG A 15 18.45 45.97 8.88
C ARG A 15 18.01 44.67 9.58
N TYR A 16 17.57 43.69 8.80
CA TYR A 16 17.29 42.33 9.22
C TYR A 16 17.95 41.41 8.20
N GLY A 17 18.59 40.34 8.66
CA GLY A 17 19.19 39.34 7.78
C GLY A 17 18.14 38.83 6.81
N ILE A 18 18.20 39.32 5.57
CA ILE A 18 17.43 38.78 4.46
C ILE A 18 17.96 37.36 4.33
N ARG A 19 17.16 36.37 4.75
CA ARG A 19 17.29 35.03 4.19
C ARG A 19 16.95 35.21 2.73
N ILE A 20 17.97 35.46 1.93
CA ILE A 20 17.85 35.34 0.49
C ILE A 20 17.64 33.83 0.31
N GLU A 21 16.38 33.41 0.27
CA GLU A 21 15.99 32.26 -0.54
C GLU A 21 16.17 32.65 -2.03
N GLU A 22 17.36 33.13 -2.37
CA GLU A 22 17.97 32.86 -3.66
C GLU A 22 18.40 31.40 -3.55
N THR A 23 17.43 30.51 -3.64
CA THR A 23 17.67 29.26 -4.33
C THR A 23 17.99 29.71 -5.75
N ALA A 24 19.26 29.99 -5.97
CA ALA A 24 19.91 29.66 -7.21
C ALA A 24 19.32 28.31 -7.61
N ARG A 25 18.40 28.32 -8.58
CA ARG A 25 18.31 27.19 -9.49
C ARG A 25 19.66 27.18 -10.17
N ALA A 26 20.66 26.63 -9.46
CA ALA A 26 21.61 25.78 -10.09
C ALA A 26 20.75 24.90 -10.99
N THR A 27 20.86 25.13 -12.30
CA THR A 27 20.62 24.08 -13.26
C THR A 27 21.58 22.97 -12.82
N GLU A 28 21.13 22.16 -11.86
CA GLU A 28 21.72 20.86 -11.64
C GLU A 28 21.77 20.24 -13.03
N PRO A 29 22.94 19.79 -13.51
CA PRO A 29 22.97 19.00 -14.73
C PRO A 29 21.92 17.91 -14.49
N ALA A 30 20.89 17.85 -15.35
CA ALA A 30 19.77 16.94 -15.21
C ALA A 30 20.36 15.59 -14.83
N ALA A 31 20.25 15.23 -13.55
CA ALA A 31 20.97 14.09 -13.03
C ALA A 31 20.47 12.92 -13.87
N ALA A 32 21.36 12.35 -14.69
CA ALA A 32 20.99 11.31 -15.62
C ALA A 32 20.22 10.27 -14.82
N LEU A 33 18.93 10.16 -15.11
CA LEU A 33 18.03 9.36 -14.32
C LEU A 33 18.61 7.94 -14.26
N PRO A 34 18.71 7.33 -13.07
CA PRO A 34 19.20 5.97 -12.99
C PRO A 34 18.27 5.08 -13.83
N PRO A 35 18.84 4.17 -14.65
CA PRO A 35 18.05 3.28 -15.49
C PRO A 35 17.11 2.45 -14.60
N LEU A 36 15.87 2.29 -15.04
CA LEU A 36 14.84 1.58 -14.27
C LEU A 36 15.15 0.10 -14.02
N GLY A 37 16.06 -0.51 -14.79
CA GLY A 37 16.42 -1.92 -14.74
C GLY A 37 16.12 -2.62 -16.06
N LEU A 38 16.18 -3.97 -16.06
CA LEU A 38 15.81 -4.77 -17.22
C LEU A 38 14.29 -4.85 -17.37
N PRO A 39 13.76 -5.06 -18.60
CA PRO A 39 12.31 -5.16 -18.83
C PRO A 39 11.63 -6.22 -17.96
N ALA A 40 12.28 -7.38 -17.78
CA ALA A 40 11.77 -8.48 -16.98
C ALA A 40 11.70 -8.13 -15.48
N ASP A 41 12.66 -7.35 -14.96
CA ASP A 41 12.70 -6.94 -13.56
C ASP A 41 11.53 -6.02 -13.22
N LEU A 42 11.17 -5.12 -14.14
CA LEU A 42 10.02 -4.21 -13.97
C LEU A 42 8.72 -4.98 -13.81
N VAL A 43 8.50 -5.99 -14.67
CA VAL A 43 7.28 -6.80 -14.63
C VAL A 43 7.28 -7.73 -13.42
N ALA A 44 8.44 -8.26 -13.03
CA ALA A 44 8.59 -9.05 -11.81
C ALA A 44 8.25 -8.21 -10.56
N GLU A 45 8.76 -6.98 -10.48
CA GLU A 45 8.45 -6.05 -9.39
C GLU A 45 6.96 -5.69 -9.34
N ALA A 46 6.34 -5.39 -10.49
CA ALA A 46 4.90 -5.15 -10.58
C ALA A 46 4.05 -6.32 -10.07
N SER A 47 4.54 -7.54 -10.27
CA SER A 47 3.88 -8.75 -9.81
C SER A 47 3.96 -8.94 -8.28
N GLY A 48 4.94 -8.30 -7.64
CA GLY A 48 5.16 -8.31 -6.19
C GLY A 48 4.32 -7.28 -5.42
N LEU A 49 3.66 -6.35 -6.12
CA LEU A 49 2.83 -5.33 -5.47
C LEU A 49 1.62 -5.96 -4.78
N ASP A 50 1.30 -5.48 -3.59
CA ASP A 50 0.07 -5.83 -2.87
C ASP A 50 -1.05 -4.79 -3.05
N LEU A 51 -2.23 -5.08 -2.48
CA LEU A 51 -3.41 -4.24 -2.66
C LEU A 51 -3.24 -2.84 -2.07
N THR A 52 -2.56 -2.72 -0.93
CA THR A 52 -2.32 -1.42 -0.30
C THR A 52 -1.38 -0.57 -1.16
N GLN A 53 -0.32 -1.17 -1.69
CA GLN A 53 0.64 -0.51 -2.58
C GLN A 53 -0.02 -0.08 -3.90
N LEU A 54 -0.82 -0.95 -4.53
CA LEU A 54 -1.55 -0.62 -5.74
C LEU A 54 -2.54 0.53 -5.51
N ARG A 55 -3.26 0.52 -4.39
CA ARG A 55 -4.18 1.61 -4.04
C ARG A 55 -3.44 2.93 -3.85
N ALA A 56 -2.35 2.92 -3.08
CA ALA A 56 -1.53 4.11 -2.86
C ALA A 56 -0.96 4.68 -4.17
N ALA A 57 -0.54 3.80 -5.09
CA ALA A 57 -0.05 4.20 -6.40
C ALA A 57 -1.15 4.86 -7.25
N ILE A 58 -2.38 4.32 -7.26
CA ILE A 58 -3.52 4.92 -7.95
C ILE A 58 -3.85 6.30 -7.36
N ASP A 59 -3.95 6.40 -6.03
CA ASP A 59 -4.25 7.66 -5.36
C ASP A 59 -3.18 8.73 -5.64
N LEU A 60 -1.90 8.34 -5.62
CA LEU A 60 -0.80 9.24 -5.93
C LEU A 60 -0.78 9.64 -7.41
N ARG A 61 -1.15 8.73 -8.33
CA ARG A 61 -1.28 9.01 -9.77
C ARG A 61 -2.37 10.05 -10.02
N TYR A 62 -3.56 9.89 -9.43
CA TYR A 62 -4.66 10.85 -9.57
C TYR A 62 -4.38 12.22 -8.96
N ALA A 63 -3.37 12.35 -8.11
CA ALA A 63 -2.90 13.65 -7.63
C ALA A 63 -1.97 14.37 -8.62
N GLN A 64 -1.57 13.74 -9.73
CA GLN A 64 -0.64 14.32 -10.70
C GLN A 64 -1.36 14.99 -11.85
N ALA A 65 -1.01 16.24 -12.15
CA ALA A 65 -1.56 16.96 -13.31
C ALA A 65 -1.25 16.28 -14.66
N TRP A 66 -0.14 15.53 -14.75
CA TRP A 66 0.20 14.81 -15.99
C TRP A 66 -0.66 13.57 -16.22
N ALA A 67 -1.39 13.10 -15.20
CA ALA A 67 -2.15 11.86 -15.25
C ALA A 67 -3.57 12.03 -15.84
N ASP A 68 -4.02 13.29 -15.96
CA ASP A 68 -5.34 13.66 -16.49
C ASP A 68 -5.46 13.40 -18.00
N GLU A 69 -4.35 13.54 -18.74
CA GLU A 69 -4.31 13.36 -20.19
C GLU A 69 -3.17 12.42 -20.63
N PRO A 70 -3.39 11.57 -21.64
CA PRO A 70 -2.32 10.78 -22.24
C PRO A 70 -1.20 11.66 -22.81
N ASP A 71 0.06 11.26 -22.65
CA ASP A 71 1.17 11.97 -23.29
C ASP A 71 1.23 11.60 -24.78
N ASP A 72 0.88 12.56 -25.64
CA ASP A 72 0.87 12.38 -27.09
C ASP A 72 2.22 11.90 -27.63
N ARG A 73 3.33 12.35 -27.04
CA ARG A 73 4.68 11.96 -27.46
C ARG A 73 4.95 10.48 -27.22
N ILE A 74 4.48 9.93 -26.10
CA ILE A 74 4.62 8.49 -25.81
C ILE A 74 3.74 7.67 -26.77
N ARG A 75 2.56 8.20 -27.13
CA ARG A 75 1.69 7.54 -28.10
C ARG A 75 2.34 7.51 -29.48
N GLU A 76 2.84 8.64 -29.97
CA GLU A 76 3.58 8.73 -31.24
C GLU A 76 4.80 7.79 -31.22
N TRP A 77 5.56 7.79 -30.12
CA TRP A 77 6.71 6.90 -29.96
C TRP A 77 6.35 5.40 -30.01
N ARG A 78 5.17 5.02 -29.49
CA ARG A 78 4.63 3.65 -29.60
C ARG A 78 4.26 3.28 -31.03
N ASP A 79 3.70 4.23 -31.78
CA ASP A 79 3.32 4.02 -33.18
C ASP A 79 4.57 3.88 -34.07
N GLU A 80 5.66 4.55 -33.74
CA GLU A 80 6.96 4.42 -34.41
C GLU A 80 7.69 3.10 -34.07
N HIS A 81 7.46 2.55 -32.86
CA HIS A 81 8.10 1.31 -32.37
C HIS A 81 7.07 0.22 -32.02
N PRO A 82 6.25 -0.24 -32.99
CA PRO A 82 5.13 -1.14 -32.71
C PRO A 82 5.60 -2.53 -32.23
N ARG A 83 6.79 -2.96 -32.64
CA ARG A 83 7.35 -4.25 -32.22
C ARG A 83 7.69 -4.24 -30.73
N GLU A 84 8.34 -3.20 -30.25
CA GLU A 84 8.75 -3.02 -28.86
C GLU A 84 7.53 -2.85 -27.96
N ALA A 85 6.52 -2.11 -28.43
CA ALA A 85 5.23 -2.00 -27.74
C ALA A 85 4.56 -3.38 -27.58
N LEU A 86 4.55 -4.20 -28.64
CA LEU A 86 4.00 -5.56 -28.59
C LEU A 86 4.81 -6.49 -27.69
N GLU A 87 6.14 -6.41 -27.72
CA GLU A 87 7.04 -7.16 -26.83
C GLU A 87 6.80 -6.79 -25.36
N ALA A 88 6.67 -5.49 -25.06
CA ALA A 88 6.36 -5.00 -23.71
C ALA A 88 4.99 -5.51 -23.21
N ILE A 89 3.96 -5.43 -24.06
CA ILE A 89 2.63 -5.97 -23.75
C ILE A 89 2.73 -7.48 -23.51
N ALA A 90 3.36 -8.23 -24.42
CA ALA A 90 3.49 -9.68 -24.29
C ALA A 90 4.17 -10.09 -22.98
N LEU A 91 5.24 -9.37 -22.59
CA LEU A 91 5.94 -9.58 -21.33
C LEU A 91 5.01 -9.33 -20.13
N ILE A 92 4.30 -8.20 -20.12
CA ILE A 92 3.35 -7.86 -19.04
C ILE A 92 2.23 -8.91 -18.94
N LEU A 93 1.66 -9.32 -20.06
CA LEU A 93 0.58 -10.31 -20.09
C LEU A 93 1.06 -11.69 -19.64
N SER A 94 2.34 -12.04 -19.88
CA SER A 94 2.91 -13.32 -19.47
C SER A 94 2.92 -13.50 -17.94
N VAL A 95 3.09 -12.40 -17.19
CA VAL A 95 3.17 -12.40 -15.72
C VAL A 95 1.84 -11.98 -15.10
N LEU A 96 1.38 -10.76 -15.41
CA LEU A 96 0.21 -10.13 -14.77
C LEU A 96 -1.12 -10.60 -15.37
N GLY A 97 -1.08 -11.31 -16.50
CA GLY A 97 -2.26 -11.83 -17.17
C GLY A 97 -3.00 -10.83 -18.05
N ARG A 98 -3.86 -11.37 -18.93
CA ARG A 98 -4.67 -10.57 -19.86
C ARG A 98 -5.68 -9.67 -19.18
N THR A 99 -6.25 -10.14 -18.07
CA THR A 99 -7.26 -9.39 -17.32
C THR A 99 -6.65 -8.72 -16.10
N THR A 100 -7.20 -7.56 -15.74
CA THR A 100 -6.92 -6.87 -14.47
C THR A 100 -7.19 -7.75 -13.26
N SER A 101 -8.15 -8.67 -13.36
CA SER A 101 -8.50 -9.64 -12.31
C SER A 101 -7.32 -10.54 -11.89
N ARG A 102 -6.46 -10.95 -12.83
CA ARG A 102 -5.29 -11.78 -12.47
C ARG A 102 -4.27 -11.00 -11.65
N TRP A 103 -3.97 -9.77 -12.03
CA TRP A 103 -3.09 -8.90 -11.26
C TRP A 103 -3.68 -8.59 -9.87
N MET A 104 -4.98 -8.28 -9.79
CA MET A 104 -5.69 -8.14 -8.52
C MET A 104 -5.61 -9.37 -7.63
N SER A 105 -5.75 -10.57 -8.20
CA SER A 105 -5.65 -11.82 -7.45
C SER A 105 -4.24 -12.03 -6.88
N MET A 106 -3.20 -11.71 -7.65
CA MET A 106 -1.82 -11.74 -7.17
C MET A 106 -1.60 -10.74 -6.04
N ALA A 107 -2.06 -9.50 -6.20
CA ALA A 107 -1.96 -8.48 -5.17
C ALA A 107 -2.68 -8.88 -3.87
N PHE A 108 -3.83 -9.55 -3.97
CA PHE A 108 -4.54 -10.10 -2.81
C PHE A 108 -3.73 -11.19 -2.10
N ILE A 109 -3.05 -12.06 -2.86
CA ILE A 109 -2.15 -13.07 -2.29
C ILE A 109 -0.96 -12.41 -1.58
N ASN A 110 -0.33 -11.43 -2.23
CA ASN A 110 0.80 -10.69 -1.67
C ASN A 110 0.41 -9.97 -0.37
N GLU A 111 -0.75 -9.30 -0.34
CA GLU A 111 -1.29 -8.68 0.88
C GLU A 111 -1.48 -9.73 1.99
N GLY A 112 -1.96 -10.92 1.66
CA GLY A 112 -2.09 -12.03 2.60
C GLY A 112 -0.76 -12.50 3.20
N GLU A 113 0.31 -12.54 2.40
CA GLU A 113 1.67 -12.86 2.87
C GLU A 113 2.22 -11.77 3.79
N VAL A 114 2.06 -10.49 3.41
CA VAL A 114 2.49 -9.34 4.21
C VAL A 114 1.76 -9.29 5.56
N LEU A 115 0.47 -9.58 5.58
CA LEU A 115 -0.34 -9.55 6.80
C LEU A 115 -0.19 -10.82 7.66
N ARG A 116 0.37 -11.92 7.13
CA ARG A 116 0.47 -13.21 7.84
C ARG A 116 1.14 -13.09 9.22
N PRO A 117 2.27 -12.38 9.41
CA PRO A 117 2.89 -12.23 10.73
C PRO A 117 2.00 -11.44 11.71
N VAL A 118 1.31 -10.40 11.23
CA VAL A 118 0.39 -9.59 12.04
C VAL A 118 -0.80 -10.42 12.50
N LEU A 119 -1.40 -11.19 11.58
CA LEU A 119 -2.51 -12.08 11.87
C LEU A 119 -2.11 -13.18 12.84
N LYS A 120 -0.89 -13.74 12.71
CA LYS A 120 -0.34 -14.72 13.65
C LYS A 120 -0.20 -14.14 15.06
N ARG A 121 0.47 -12.98 15.22
CA ARG A 121 0.61 -12.30 16.53
C ARG A 121 -0.73 -12.01 17.17
N ARG A 122 -1.72 -11.54 16.41
CA ARG A 122 -3.07 -11.27 16.91
C ARG A 122 -3.82 -12.54 17.31
N ARG A 123 -3.67 -13.64 16.54
CA ARG A 123 -4.27 -14.93 16.89
C ARG A 123 -3.70 -15.45 18.20
N GLU A 124 -2.39 -15.36 18.39
CA GLU A 124 -1.69 -15.75 19.62
C GLU A 124 -2.11 -14.90 20.83
N ALA A 125 -2.23 -13.58 20.66
CA ALA A 125 -2.77 -12.69 21.69
C ALA A 125 -4.22 -13.06 22.08
N ARG A 126 -5.05 -13.44 21.10
CA ARG A 126 -6.44 -13.85 21.33
C ARG A 126 -6.54 -15.19 22.04
N THR A 127 -5.73 -16.19 21.68
CA THR A 127 -5.69 -17.48 22.40
C THR A 127 -5.18 -17.30 23.83
N GLY A 128 -4.23 -16.39 24.09
CA GLY A 128 -3.83 -16.01 25.44
C GLY A 128 -4.98 -15.44 26.26
N ALA A 129 -5.73 -14.48 25.70
CA ALA A 129 -6.91 -13.90 26.34
C ALA A 129 -8.05 -14.93 26.55
N PHE A 130 -8.22 -15.86 25.60
CA PHE A 130 -9.24 -16.92 25.70
C PHE A 130 -8.87 -17.95 26.77
N ARG A 131 -7.60 -18.31 26.91
CA ARG A 131 -7.10 -19.15 28.02
C ARG A 131 -7.35 -18.48 29.38
N GLY A 132 -7.14 -17.17 29.48
CA GLY A 132 -7.46 -16.40 30.70
C GLY A 132 -8.96 -16.45 31.06
N LYS A 133 -9.84 -16.26 30.08
CA LYS A 133 -11.30 -16.33 30.30
C LYS A 133 -11.79 -17.76 30.59
N ALA A 134 -11.27 -18.77 29.89
CA ALA A 134 -11.58 -20.17 30.17
C ALA A 134 -11.12 -20.58 31.58
N GLY A 135 -9.94 -20.11 32.01
CA GLY A 135 -9.46 -20.30 33.39
C GLY A 135 -10.35 -19.62 34.43
N LEU A 136 -10.86 -18.42 34.14
CA LEU A 136 -11.83 -17.74 35.01
C LEU A 136 -13.14 -18.52 35.11
N LEU A 137 -13.67 -19.00 33.99
CA LEU A 137 -14.90 -19.81 33.94
C LEU A 137 -14.73 -21.14 34.68
N ALA A 138 -13.59 -21.81 34.53
CA ALA A 138 -13.29 -23.03 35.26
C ALA A 138 -13.22 -22.79 36.78
N ARG A 139 -12.65 -21.66 37.22
CA ARG A 139 -12.64 -21.26 38.64
C ARG A 139 -14.04 -20.97 39.15
N VAL A 140 -14.84 -20.20 38.41
CA VAL A 140 -16.23 -19.90 38.78
C VAL A 140 -17.05 -21.20 38.88
N ALA A 141 -16.90 -22.12 37.94
CA ALA A 141 -17.56 -23.43 37.98
C ALA A 141 -17.13 -24.25 39.22
N LEU A 142 -15.84 -24.23 39.57
CA LEU A 142 -15.34 -24.91 40.77
C LEU A 142 -15.94 -24.35 42.07
N PHE A 143 -16.13 -23.04 42.15
CA PHE A 143 -16.77 -22.39 43.32
C PHE A 143 -18.29 -22.61 43.38
N LEU A 144 -18.98 -22.69 42.24
CA LEU A 144 -20.43 -22.86 42.18
C LEU A 144 -20.87 -24.33 42.29
N ALA A 145 -20.03 -25.29 41.89
CA ALA A 145 -20.31 -26.73 41.97
C ALA A 145 -20.71 -27.22 43.38
N PRO A 146 -20.01 -26.87 44.48
CA PRO A 146 -20.41 -27.31 45.83
C PRO A 146 -21.72 -26.65 46.30
N ILE A 147 -21.99 -25.41 45.89
CA ILE A 147 -23.25 -24.71 46.21
C ILE A 147 -24.43 -25.40 45.50
N ALA A 148 -24.26 -25.77 44.23
CA ALA A 148 -25.25 -26.52 43.48
C ALA A 148 -25.54 -27.91 44.08
N ALA A 149 -24.49 -28.62 44.55
CA ALA A 149 -24.65 -29.91 45.22
C ALA A 149 -25.37 -29.80 46.56
N LEU A 150 -25.09 -28.76 47.36
CA LEU A 150 -25.77 -28.46 48.62
C LEU A 150 -27.26 -28.12 48.42
N VAL A 151 -27.58 -27.31 47.40
CA VAL A 151 -28.97 -26.92 47.08
C VAL A 151 -29.80 -28.11 46.59
N GLN A 152 -29.22 -29.00 45.77
CA GLN A 152 -29.90 -30.25 45.36
C GLN A 152 -30.13 -31.21 46.53
N GLY A 153 -29.18 -31.30 47.48
CA GLY A 153 -29.34 -32.10 48.69
C GLY A 153 -30.38 -31.56 49.68
N ALA A 154 -30.70 -30.26 49.62
CA ALA A 154 -31.62 -29.58 50.52
C ALA A 154 -33.07 -29.50 50.01
N GLY A 155 -33.38 -30.04 48.83
CA GLY A 155 -34.76 -30.14 48.33
C GLY A 155 -35.46 -28.81 48.03
N THR A 156 -34.71 -27.73 47.79
CA THR A 156 -35.29 -26.40 47.51
C THR A 156 -35.37 -26.14 46.00
N GLU A 157 -36.52 -25.65 45.52
CA GLU A 157 -36.72 -25.22 44.12
C GLU A 157 -36.06 -23.86 43.84
N VAL A 158 -34.74 -23.77 43.99
CA VAL A 158 -34.01 -22.55 43.61
C VAL A 158 -33.35 -22.78 42.26
N VAL A 159 -33.74 -21.91 41.32
CA VAL A 159 -33.20 -21.68 39.96
C VAL A 159 -32.02 -22.60 39.60
N SER A 160 -32.32 -23.59 38.75
CA SER A 160 -31.37 -24.61 38.33
C SER A 160 -30.00 -24.02 37.97
N PRO A 161 -28.87 -24.59 38.44
CA PRO A 161 -27.52 -24.16 38.08
C PRO A 161 -27.26 -24.16 36.55
N LEU A 162 -28.11 -24.85 35.77
CA LEU A 162 -28.15 -24.76 34.31
C LEU A 162 -28.50 -23.36 33.79
N VAL A 163 -29.33 -22.57 34.50
CA VAL A 163 -29.69 -21.20 34.12
C VAL A 163 -28.51 -20.25 34.28
N VAL A 164 -27.72 -20.42 35.35
CA VAL A 164 -26.48 -19.65 35.56
C VAL A 164 -25.43 -20.04 34.52
N LEU A 165 -25.28 -21.34 34.24
CA LEU A 165 -24.38 -21.82 33.17
C LEU A 165 -24.82 -21.31 31.79
N PHE A 166 -26.13 -21.23 31.52
CA PHE A 166 -26.70 -20.73 30.27
C PHE A 166 -26.51 -19.22 30.09
N LEU A 167 -26.61 -18.44 31.17
CA LEU A 167 -26.30 -17.00 31.18
C LEU A 167 -24.80 -16.72 30.96
N VAL A 168 -23.94 -17.56 31.53
CA VAL A 168 -22.48 -17.43 31.40
C VAL A 168 -21.94 -17.98 30.07
N ALA A 169 -22.57 -19.00 29.49
CA ALA A 169 -22.20 -19.58 28.20
C ALA A 169 -22.62 -18.74 26.97
N ARG A 170 -23.42 -17.68 27.16
CA ARG A 170 -23.78 -16.71 26.11
C ARG A 170 -22.67 -15.72 25.73
N VAL A 171 -21.42 -15.97 26.11
CA VAL A 171 -20.27 -15.23 25.55
C VAL A 171 -20.11 -15.64 24.06
N PRO A 172 -20.24 -14.72 23.11
CA PRO A 172 -20.39 -15.07 21.70
C PRO A 172 -19.06 -15.56 21.10
N LEU A 173 -18.90 -16.88 20.98
CA LEU A 173 -17.87 -17.56 20.17
C LEU A 173 -17.91 -17.17 18.67
N ARG A 174 -18.96 -16.45 18.23
CA ARG A 174 -19.19 -16.06 16.82
C ARG A 174 -18.59 -14.72 16.40
N GLU A 175 -18.08 -13.90 17.31
CA GLU A 175 -17.52 -12.59 16.95
C GLU A 175 -16.17 -12.67 16.23
N GLY A 176 -15.43 -13.76 16.42
CA GLY A 176 -14.04 -13.84 15.95
C GLY A 176 -13.85 -13.83 14.44
N ALA A 177 -14.77 -14.41 13.66
CA ALA A 177 -14.67 -14.45 12.20
C ALA A 177 -15.19 -13.18 11.53
N ARG A 178 -16.18 -12.50 12.13
CA ARG A 178 -16.74 -11.25 11.60
C ARG A 178 -15.83 -10.04 11.90
N GLU A 179 -15.11 -10.06 13.02
CA GLU A 179 -14.15 -9.00 13.36
C GLU A 179 -12.85 -9.07 12.57
N ALA A 180 -12.37 -10.25 12.19
CA ALA A 180 -11.18 -10.37 11.34
C ALA A 180 -11.37 -9.61 10.00
N LYS A 181 -12.60 -9.61 9.46
CA LYS A 181 -12.99 -8.82 8.27
C LYS A 181 -13.14 -7.32 8.53
N ARG A 182 -13.35 -6.88 9.78
CA ARG A 182 -13.50 -5.46 10.15
C ARG A 182 -12.18 -4.74 10.36
N ILE A 183 -11.09 -5.48 10.58
CA ILE A 183 -9.83 -4.90 11.07
C ILE A 183 -8.89 -4.48 9.92
N HIS A 184 -9.01 -5.09 8.75
CA HIS A 184 -8.33 -4.64 7.52
C HIS A 184 -9.36 -4.54 6.40
N PRO A 185 -9.97 -3.36 6.17
CA PRO A 185 -10.78 -3.16 4.98
C PRO A 185 -9.87 -3.38 3.77
N VAL A 186 -10.25 -4.33 2.91
CA VAL A 186 -9.59 -4.53 1.62
C VAL A 186 -9.75 -3.21 0.86
N PRO A 187 -8.67 -2.55 0.43
CA PRO A 187 -8.80 -1.29 -0.28
C PRO A 187 -9.59 -1.52 -1.57
N GLU A 188 -10.58 -0.68 -1.80
CA GLU A 188 -11.37 -0.75 -3.03
C GLU A 188 -10.50 -0.21 -4.18
N ILE A 189 -10.18 -1.08 -5.14
CA ILE A 189 -9.41 -0.71 -6.33
C ILE A 189 -10.36 -0.68 -7.51
N GLN A 190 -10.50 0.50 -8.12
CA GLN A 190 -11.28 0.67 -9.35
C GLN A 190 -10.52 0.09 -10.54
N SER A 191 -11.22 -0.59 -11.44
CA SER A 191 -10.61 -1.24 -12.60
C SER A 191 -9.93 -0.25 -13.56
N GLY A 192 -10.40 1.00 -13.62
CA GLY A 192 -9.79 2.07 -14.42
C GLY A 192 -8.39 2.43 -13.96
N GLY A 193 -8.19 2.67 -12.66
CA GLY A 193 -6.87 2.99 -12.11
C GLY A 193 -5.85 1.87 -12.34
N LEU A 194 -6.26 0.59 -12.24
CA LEU A 194 -5.34 -0.52 -12.50
C LEU A 194 -4.96 -0.65 -13.99
N TYR A 195 -5.86 -0.25 -14.91
CA TYR A 195 -5.55 -0.17 -16.33
C TYR A 195 -4.51 0.93 -16.59
N GLU A 196 -4.67 2.10 -15.98
CA GLU A 196 -3.70 3.19 -16.11
C GLU A 196 -2.32 2.84 -15.55
N LEU A 197 -2.25 2.17 -14.39
CA LEU A 197 -0.97 1.67 -13.88
C LEU A 197 -0.32 0.65 -14.82
N ARG A 198 -1.12 -0.14 -15.54
CA ARG A 198 -0.62 -1.08 -16.55
C ARG A 198 -0.04 -0.36 -17.76
N GLU A 199 -0.69 0.71 -18.23
CA GLU A 199 -0.17 1.58 -19.29
C GLU A 199 1.16 2.22 -18.86
N ASP A 200 1.25 2.73 -17.64
CA ASP A 200 2.47 3.31 -17.08
C ASP A 200 3.62 2.28 -17.02
N LEU A 201 3.33 1.04 -16.61
CA LEU A 201 4.29 -0.06 -16.64
C LEU A 201 4.69 -0.43 -18.07
N MET A 202 3.75 -0.48 -19.01
CA MET A 202 4.01 -0.80 -20.42
C MET A 202 4.96 0.21 -21.05
N ASN A 203 4.74 1.50 -20.83
CA ASN A 203 5.61 2.56 -21.35
C ASN A 203 7.03 2.42 -20.79
N ALA A 204 7.15 2.17 -19.48
CA ALA A 204 8.45 1.94 -18.84
C ALA A 204 9.17 0.68 -19.37
N VAL A 205 8.43 -0.42 -19.57
CA VAL A 205 8.98 -1.68 -20.12
C VAL A 205 9.42 -1.51 -21.56
N MET A 206 8.66 -0.79 -22.37
CA MET A 206 9.00 -0.51 -23.77
C MET A 206 10.31 0.28 -23.88
N VAL A 207 10.43 1.38 -23.13
CA VAL A 207 11.66 2.19 -23.10
C VAL A 207 12.84 1.41 -22.54
N SER A 208 12.63 0.64 -21.47
CA SER A 208 13.67 -0.26 -20.94
C SER A 208 14.13 -1.29 -21.98
N SER A 209 13.22 -1.80 -22.82
CA SER A 209 13.56 -2.74 -23.91
C SER A 209 14.43 -2.09 -24.99
N LEU A 210 14.05 -0.88 -25.44
CA LEU A 210 14.84 -0.09 -26.40
C LEU A 210 16.25 0.19 -25.87
N LEU A 211 16.36 0.69 -24.63
CA LEU A 211 17.64 0.97 -24.00
C LEU A 211 18.49 -0.30 -23.83
N HIS A 212 17.87 -1.43 -23.50
CA HIS A 212 18.57 -2.71 -23.38
C HIS A 212 19.11 -3.22 -24.73
N LYS A 213 18.41 -2.93 -25.83
CA LYS A 213 18.86 -3.21 -27.19
C LYS A 213 19.96 -2.25 -27.67
N GLY A 214 20.29 -1.21 -26.89
CA GLY A 214 21.27 -0.19 -27.24
C GLY A 214 20.72 0.92 -28.13
N GLU A 215 19.38 1.04 -28.23
CA GLU A 215 18.76 2.12 -29.00
C GLU A 215 18.76 3.42 -28.20
N GLU A 216 18.95 4.53 -28.91
CA GLU A 216 18.89 5.87 -28.32
C GLU A 216 17.43 6.28 -28.14
N VAL A 217 17.02 6.50 -26.89
CA VAL A 217 15.71 7.05 -26.56
C VAL A 217 15.91 8.50 -26.11
N PRO A 218 15.22 9.48 -26.73
CA PRO A 218 15.28 10.87 -26.29
C PRO A 218 14.95 11.01 -24.81
N ASP A 219 15.67 11.88 -24.11
CA ASP A 219 15.53 12.02 -22.66
C ASP A 219 14.11 12.40 -22.25
N ASP A 220 13.44 13.27 -23.01
CA ASP A 220 12.06 13.69 -22.72
C ASP A 220 11.05 12.55 -22.86
N ILE A 221 11.22 11.68 -23.88
CA ILE A 221 10.44 10.44 -24.05
C ILE A 221 10.72 9.47 -22.91
N ARG A 222 11.98 9.29 -22.54
CA ARG A 222 12.37 8.44 -21.41
C ARG A 222 11.73 8.95 -20.12
N HIS A 223 11.85 10.24 -19.83
CA HIS A 223 11.21 10.88 -18.67
C HIS A 223 9.70 10.65 -18.66
N ALA A 224 9.03 10.86 -19.80
CA ALA A 224 7.59 10.71 -19.93
C ALA A 224 7.14 9.26 -19.74
N ALA A 225 7.85 8.28 -20.32
CA ALA A 225 7.53 6.86 -20.22
C ALA A 225 7.79 6.28 -18.82
N GLU A 226 8.82 6.74 -18.14
CA GLU A 226 9.23 6.19 -16.85
C GLU A 226 8.52 6.83 -15.65
N ARG A 227 7.91 8.01 -15.82
CA ARG A 227 7.35 8.79 -14.69
C ARG A 227 6.28 8.02 -13.91
N GLY A 228 5.38 7.34 -14.61
CA GLY A 228 4.28 6.60 -13.99
C GLY A 228 4.79 5.42 -13.19
N TRP A 229 5.71 4.63 -13.76
CA TRP A 229 6.31 3.51 -13.05
C TRP A 229 7.16 3.94 -11.85
N ARG A 230 7.92 5.04 -11.97
CA ARG A 230 8.65 5.60 -10.81
C ARG A 230 7.72 6.04 -9.69
N LEU A 231 6.57 6.63 -10.04
CA LEU A 231 5.56 7.00 -9.05
C LEU A 231 4.99 5.76 -8.34
N VAL A 232 4.75 4.67 -9.07
CA VAL A 232 4.32 3.39 -8.48
C VAL A 232 5.38 2.87 -7.49
N ARG A 233 6.65 2.82 -7.89
CA ARG A 233 7.76 2.43 -6.99
C ARG A 233 7.84 3.32 -5.76
N HIS A 234 7.68 4.62 -5.94
CA HIS A 234 7.70 5.59 -4.84
C HIS A 234 6.55 5.34 -3.85
N ALA A 235 5.32 5.12 -4.36
CA ALA A 235 4.17 4.80 -3.52
C ALA A 235 4.36 3.48 -2.77
N ALA A 236 4.86 2.44 -3.44
CA ALA A 236 5.14 1.15 -2.83
C ALA A 236 6.19 1.27 -1.70
N ALA A 237 7.28 1.99 -1.96
CA ALA A 237 8.31 2.26 -0.96
C ALA A 237 7.76 3.06 0.25
N GLY A 238 6.86 4.01 0.01
CA GLY A 238 6.17 4.76 1.06
C GLY A 238 5.31 3.87 1.95
N VAL A 239 4.52 2.97 1.35
CA VAL A 239 3.72 1.97 2.08
C VAL A 239 4.63 1.05 2.90
N ASP A 240 5.73 0.58 2.34
CA ASP A 240 6.68 -0.28 3.05
C ASP A 240 7.44 0.43 4.17
N ALA A 241 7.71 1.72 4.03
CA ALA A 241 8.27 2.54 5.10
C ALA A 241 7.29 2.67 6.27
N VAL A 242 6.01 2.97 5.98
CA VAL A 242 4.96 3.05 7.01
C VAL A 242 4.79 1.72 7.73
N ARG A 243 4.84 0.58 7.01
CA ARG A 243 4.74 -0.76 7.59
C ARG A 243 5.92 -1.12 8.48
N ARG A 244 7.14 -0.70 8.12
CA ARG A 244 8.34 -0.92 8.94
C ARG A 244 8.31 -0.10 10.23
N GLY A 245 7.59 1.01 10.25
CA GLY A 245 7.57 1.94 11.37
C GLY A 245 8.83 2.82 11.43
N PRO A 246 8.93 3.73 12.42
CA PRO A 246 10.13 4.54 12.60
C PRO A 246 11.35 3.63 12.83
N GLN A 247 12.39 3.82 12.04
CA GLN A 247 13.69 3.20 12.29
C GLN A 247 14.37 4.03 13.38
N GLU A 248 14.42 3.49 14.60
CA GLU A 248 15.25 4.02 15.69
C GLU A 248 16.75 3.79 15.42
#